data_AF-A0A7V9MZG1-F1
#
_entry.id   AF-A0A7V9MZG1-F1
#
_cell.length_a   1.000
_cell.length_b   1.000
_cell.length_c   1.000
_cell.angle_alpha   90.00
_cell.angle_beta   90.00
_cell.angle_gamma   90.00
#
_symmetry.space_group_name_H-M   'P 1'
#
loop_
_entity.id
_entity.type
_entity.pdbx_description
1 polymer ?
#
loop_
_entity_poly.entity_id
_entity_poly.type
_entity_poly.pdbx_seq_one_letter_code
_entity_poly.pdbx_strand_id
1 'polypeptide(L)'
;MALTDLFTVSDADNDTVTKYQLWDTTTDPSSGHFVVGGVAQAPRTVIELTAAQLSQASFVTGGVSDYLQIRVFDGTAWSAVDSAQWSPFNVTVPLNHAPVVTTGDITASAGQSLTASSLFTVSDADNDTITKYQFWDTTTDPISGHFVVNGVVQAARTLIELPASDLSQVSFLTGSSGDMLQVRAFDGASWSAADSAVWSPFHIAVS
;
A
#
# COMPACT_ATOMS: atom_id res chain seq x y z
N MET A 1 12.51 -12.84 0.99
CA MET A 1 12.54 -14.08 1.79
C MET A 1 13.38 -15.14 1.08
N ALA A 2 14.27 -15.84 1.78
CA ALA A 2 15.05 -16.90 1.14
C ALA A 2 14.13 -18.07 0.76
N LEU A 3 14.36 -18.67 -0.40
CA LEU A 3 13.49 -19.73 -0.90
C LEU A 3 13.61 -21.01 -0.06
N THR A 4 14.76 -21.24 0.58
CA THR A 4 15.00 -22.38 1.48
C THR A 4 14.12 -22.37 2.74
N ASP A 5 13.52 -21.24 3.08
CA ASP A 5 12.67 -21.10 4.26
C ASP A 5 11.19 -21.41 3.95
N LEU A 6 10.85 -21.62 2.67
CA LEU A 6 9.48 -21.75 2.20
C LEU A 6 8.97 -23.18 2.08
N PHE A 7 9.87 -24.15 2.04
CA PHE A 7 9.51 -25.56 1.90
C PHE A 7 10.62 -26.45 2.46
N THR A 8 10.28 -27.71 2.69
CA THR A 8 11.23 -28.78 3.00
C THR A 8 11.17 -29.84 1.91
N VAL A 9 12.29 -30.51 1.66
CA VAL A 9 12.36 -31.64 0.73
C VAL A 9 12.83 -32.88 1.47
N SER A 10 12.20 -34.01 1.18
CA SER A 10 12.61 -35.33 1.63
C SER A 10 12.48 -36.30 0.47
N ASP A 11 13.40 -37.23 0.38
CA ASP A 11 13.39 -38.30 -0.61
C ASP A 11 13.42 -39.67 0.11
N ALA A 12 12.66 -40.64 -0.40
CA ALA A 12 12.39 -41.88 0.33
C ALA A 12 13.55 -42.88 0.27
N ASP A 13 14.28 -42.90 -0.84
CA ASP A 13 15.52 -43.63 -1.07
C ASP A 13 16.78 -42.80 -0.79
N ASN A 14 16.58 -41.54 -0.38
CA ASN A 14 17.60 -40.61 0.08
C ASN A 14 18.56 -40.18 -1.05
N ASP A 15 18.02 -40.09 -2.27
CA ASP A 15 18.67 -39.54 -3.45
C ASP A 15 18.87 -38.02 -3.31
N THR A 16 19.94 -37.53 -3.94
CA THR A 16 20.30 -36.12 -3.86
C THR A 16 19.49 -35.30 -4.85
N VAL A 17 18.71 -34.34 -4.37
CA VAL A 17 18.00 -33.38 -5.24
C VAL A 17 19.02 -32.61 -6.09
N THR A 18 18.83 -32.65 -7.40
CA THR A 18 19.72 -31.99 -8.38
C THR A 18 19.09 -30.76 -9.03
N LYS A 19 17.74 -30.74 -9.15
CA LYS A 19 17.01 -29.60 -9.72
C LYS A 19 15.71 -29.30 -8.98
N TYR A 20 15.28 -28.06 -9.14
CA TYR A 20 14.00 -27.53 -8.68
C TYR A 20 13.31 -26.86 -9.86
N GLN A 21 11.99 -26.95 -9.91
CA GLN A 21 11.18 -26.08 -10.75
C GLN A 21 10.15 -25.37 -9.90
N LEU A 22 10.07 -24.06 -10.10
CA LEU A 22 9.14 -23.17 -9.43
C LEU A 22 8.17 -22.62 -10.45
N TRP A 23 6.93 -22.45 -10.02
CA TRP A 23 5.92 -21.80 -10.84
C TRP A 23 5.03 -20.93 -9.96
N ASP A 24 4.96 -19.65 -10.30
CA ASP A 24 3.98 -18.73 -9.76
C ASP A 24 2.67 -18.80 -10.57
N THR A 25 1.60 -19.21 -9.91
CA THR A 25 0.27 -19.35 -10.53
C THR A 25 -0.60 -18.10 -10.39
N THR A 26 -0.14 -17.12 -9.62
CA THR A 26 -0.84 -15.85 -9.36
C THR A 26 -0.84 -14.98 -10.61
N THR A 27 -1.95 -14.27 -10.86
CA THR A 27 -2.11 -13.43 -12.06
C THR A 27 -2.24 -11.95 -11.76
N ASP A 28 -2.35 -11.58 -10.49
CA ASP A 28 -2.47 -10.19 -10.09
C ASP A 28 -1.13 -9.47 -10.30
N PRO A 29 -1.07 -8.36 -11.06
CA PRO A 29 0.15 -7.59 -11.26
C PRO A 29 0.78 -7.05 -9.96
N SER A 30 0.02 -6.99 -8.89
CA SER A 30 0.45 -6.54 -7.56
C SER A 30 0.99 -7.70 -6.71
N SER A 31 1.00 -8.93 -7.23
CA SER A 31 1.54 -10.09 -6.50
C SER A 31 3.07 -10.10 -6.51
N GLY A 32 3.66 -11.01 -5.75
CA GLY A 32 5.10 -11.14 -5.62
C GLY A 32 5.78 -11.71 -6.86
N HIS A 33 7.09 -11.93 -6.75
CA HIS A 33 7.87 -12.59 -7.79
C HIS A 33 9.10 -13.29 -7.23
N PHE A 34 9.56 -14.30 -7.96
CA PHE A 34 10.85 -14.94 -7.70
C PHE A 34 12.00 -14.08 -8.19
N VAL A 35 13.09 -14.06 -7.41
CA VAL A 35 14.37 -13.45 -7.77
C VAL A 35 15.46 -14.50 -7.65
N VAL A 36 16.26 -14.68 -8.71
CA VAL A 36 17.34 -15.67 -8.77
C VAL A 36 18.64 -14.95 -9.06
N GLY A 37 19.63 -15.05 -8.16
CA GLY A 37 20.91 -14.35 -8.33
C GLY A 37 20.77 -12.84 -8.46
N GLY A 38 19.74 -12.25 -7.83
CA GLY A 38 19.42 -10.83 -7.94
C GLY A 38 18.58 -10.43 -9.15
N VAL A 39 18.20 -11.37 -10.02
CA VAL A 39 17.37 -11.09 -11.22
C VAL A 39 15.93 -11.54 -11.00
N ALA A 40 15.00 -10.59 -11.12
CA ALA A 40 13.57 -10.87 -11.11
C ALA A 40 13.16 -11.76 -12.29
N GLN A 41 12.39 -12.81 -12.00
CA GLN A 41 11.90 -13.76 -13.00
C GLN A 41 10.54 -13.31 -13.53
N ALA A 42 10.27 -13.62 -14.79
CA ALA A 42 9.00 -13.26 -15.42
C ALA A 42 7.84 -14.06 -14.79
N PRO A 43 6.69 -13.42 -14.54
CA PRO A 43 5.52 -14.12 -14.00
C PRO A 43 5.04 -15.20 -14.98
N ARG A 44 4.38 -16.23 -14.46
CA ARG A 44 3.79 -17.34 -15.25
C ARG A 44 4.80 -18.09 -16.13
N THR A 45 6.06 -18.14 -15.72
CA THR A 45 7.07 -18.98 -16.36
C THR A 45 7.56 -20.05 -15.39
N VAL A 46 7.94 -21.20 -15.94
CA VAL A 46 8.62 -22.23 -15.14
C VAL A 46 10.06 -21.77 -14.94
N ILE A 47 10.45 -21.64 -13.68
CA ILE A 47 11.81 -21.27 -13.28
C ILE A 47 12.52 -22.55 -12.86
N GLU A 48 13.49 -22.99 -13.65
CA GLU A 48 14.34 -24.13 -13.31
C GLU A 48 15.60 -23.66 -12.58
N LEU A 49 15.89 -24.27 -11.43
CA LEU A 49 17.10 -24.03 -10.64
C LEU A 49 17.86 -25.34 -10.48
N THR A 50 19.18 -25.27 -10.54
CA THR A 50 20.04 -26.33 -9.97
C THR A 50 20.01 -26.25 -8.44
N ALA A 51 20.33 -27.36 -7.77
CA ALA A 51 20.42 -27.37 -6.31
C ALA A 51 21.42 -26.33 -5.75
N ALA A 52 22.51 -26.05 -6.47
CA ALA A 52 23.48 -25.03 -6.09
C ALA A 52 22.93 -23.59 -6.22
N GLN A 53 21.97 -23.35 -7.12
CA GLN A 53 21.35 -22.03 -7.31
C GLN A 53 20.24 -21.74 -6.29
N LEU A 54 19.74 -22.75 -5.57
CA LEU A 54 18.62 -22.57 -4.64
C LEU A 54 18.93 -21.53 -3.56
N SER A 55 20.16 -21.50 -3.04
CA SER A 55 20.60 -20.52 -2.03
C SER A 55 20.69 -19.09 -2.56
N GLN A 56 20.66 -18.91 -3.88
CA GLN A 56 20.63 -17.61 -4.55
C GLN A 56 19.21 -17.19 -4.96
N ALA A 57 18.22 -18.05 -4.71
CA ALA A 57 16.83 -17.78 -5.02
C ALA A 57 16.09 -17.22 -3.79
N SER A 58 15.22 -16.27 -4.05
CA SER A 58 14.38 -15.62 -3.05
C SER A 58 13.01 -15.30 -3.62
N PHE A 59 12.04 -15.09 -2.75
CA PHE A 59 10.74 -14.55 -3.10
C PHE A 59 10.61 -13.14 -2.55
N VAL A 60 10.19 -12.21 -3.42
CA VAL A 60 9.84 -10.83 -3.07
C VAL A 60 8.32 -10.76 -3.03
N THR A 61 7.74 -10.42 -1.88
CA THR A 61 6.29 -10.33 -1.69
C THR A 61 5.70 -9.12 -2.41
N GLY A 62 4.51 -9.29 -2.97
CA GLY A 62 3.69 -8.19 -3.49
C GLY A 62 2.75 -7.59 -2.46
N GLY A 63 1.79 -6.80 -2.93
CA GLY A 63 0.66 -6.27 -2.14
C GLY A 63 -0.52 -7.24 -2.02
N VAL A 64 -0.47 -8.38 -2.72
CA VAL A 64 -1.44 -9.48 -2.58
C VAL A 64 -0.73 -10.81 -2.41
N SER A 65 -1.45 -11.81 -1.87
CA SER A 65 -0.90 -13.13 -1.59
C SER A 65 -0.62 -13.92 -2.86
N ASP A 66 0.43 -14.74 -2.83
CA ASP A 66 0.85 -15.57 -3.96
C ASP A 66 0.58 -17.06 -3.73
N TYR A 67 0.17 -17.72 -4.81
CA TYR A 67 -0.02 -19.17 -4.90
C TYR A 67 1.08 -19.77 -5.76
N LEU A 68 2.00 -20.46 -5.11
CA LEU A 68 3.23 -20.96 -5.72
C LEU A 68 3.21 -22.48 -5.76
N GLN A 69 3.95 -23.01 -6.73
CA GLN A 69 4.09 -24.43 -6.95
C GLN A 69 5.56 -24.80 -7.10
N ILE A 70 5.93 -25.95 -6.55
CA ILE A 70 7.28 -26.50 -6.63
C ILE A 70 7.27 -27.99 -6.95
N ARG A 71 8.19 -28.40 -7.81
CA ARG A 71 8.59 -29.80 -7.93
C ARG A 71 10.11 -29.93 -7.93
N VAL A 72 10.59 -31.09 -7.53
CA VAL A 72 12.01 -31.38 -7.36
C VAL A 72 12.40 -32.59 -8.20
N PHE A 73 13.65 -32.63 -8.64
CA PHE A 73 14.24 -33.73 -9.39
C PHE A 73 15.38 -34.34 -8.59
N ASP A 74 15.27 -35.62 -8.27
CA ASP A 74 16.24 -36.39 -7.47
C ASP A 74 17.45 -36.91 -8.30
N GLY A 75 17.48 -36.63 -9.60
CA GLY A 75 18.48 -37.18 -10.53
C GLY A 75 17.94 -38.29 -11.42
N THR A 76 16.81 -38.89 -11.03
CA THR A 76 16.12 -39.99 -11.71
C THR A 76 14.71 -39.60 -12.15
N ALA A 77 13.92 -39.02 -11.25
CA ALA A 77 12.52 -38.66 -11.47
C ALA A 77 12.16 -37.30 -10.87
N TRP A 78 11.11 -36.70 -11.42
CA TRP A 78 10.49 -35.51 -10.83
C TRP A 78 9.43 -35.94 -9.80
N SER A 79 9.33 -35.18 -8.71
CA SER A 79 8.29 -35.38 -7.69
C SER A 79 6.85 -35.24 -8.23
N ALA A 80 6.69 -34.59 -9.39
CA ALA A 80 5.45 -34.53 -10.15
C ALA A 80 5.73 -34.41 -11.66
N VAL A 81 4.95 -35.13 -12.48
CA VAL A 81 5.00 -35.04 -13.95
C VAL A 81 4.43 -33.72 -14.47
N ASP A 82 4.72 -33.34 -15.72
CA ASP A 82 4.32 -32.05 -16.31
C ASP A 82 2.81 -31.82 -16.33
N SER A 83 2.03 -32.90 -16.47
CA SER A 83 0.56 -32.84 -16.52
C SER A 83 -0.10 -32.93 -15.13
N ALA A 84 0.68 -33.04 -14.06
CA ALA A 84 0.18 -33.13 -12.69
C ALA A 84 0.34 -31.79 -11.96
N GLN A 85 -0.50 -31.57 -10.95
CA GLN A 85 -0.29 -30.48 -10.02
C GLN A 85 1.02 -30.72 -9.24
N TRP A 86 1.89 -29.72 -9.18
CA TRP A 86 3.10 -29.77 -8.36
C TRP A 86 2.75 -29.41 -6.91
N SER A 87 3.67 -29.64 -5.97
CA SER A 87 3.43 -29.35 -4.55
C SER A 87 3.14 -27.85 -4.36
N PRO A 88 1.95 -27.47 -3.84
CA PRO A 88 1.61 -26.07 -3.66
C PRO A 88 2.14 -25.52 -2.34
N PHE A 89 2.44 -24.23 -2.31
CA PHE A 89 2.69 -23.46 -1.10
C PHE A 89 2.29 -22.00 -1.32
N ASN A 90 2.01 -21.28 -0.24
CA ASN A 90 1.50 -19.92 -0.33
C ASN A 90 2.46 -18.96 0.35
N VAL A 91 2.61 -17.77 -0.24
CA VAL A 91 3.20 -16.63 0.45
C VAL A 91 2.07 -15.63 0.70
N THR A 92 1.63 -15.57 1.95
CA THR A 92 0.49 -14.73 2.33
C THR A 92 0.95 -13.36 2.77
N VAL A 93 0.31 -12.32 2.25
CA VAL A 93 0.39 -10.96 2.78
C VAL A 93 -0.98 -10.55 3.33
N PRO A 94 -1.04 -9.86 4.47
CA PRO A 94 -2.30 -9.30 4.97
C PRO A 94 -2.94 -8.40 3.92
N LEU A 95 -4.26 -8.49 3.76
CA LEU A 95 -5.01 -7.55 2.93
C LEU A 95 -5.02 -6.19 3.62
N ASN A 96 -4.68 -5.13 2.89
CA ASN A 96 -4.78 -3.76 3.36
C ASN A 96 -6.16 -3.17 3.01
N HIS A 97 -6.80 -2.51 3.97
CA HIS A 97 -7.99 -1.69 3.79
C HIS A 97 -7.58 -0.23 3.90
N ALA A 98 -7.85 0.57 2.86
CA ALA A 98 -7.54 1.99 2.89
C ALA A 98 -8.25 2.71 4.06
N PRO A 99 -7.65 3.79 4.59
CA PRO A 99 -8.23 4.52 5.71
C PRO A 99 -9.52 5.22 5.29
N VAL A 100 -10.42 5.43 6.25
CA VAL A 100 -11.65 6.18 6.07
C VAL A 100 -11.53 7.52 6.78
N VAL A 101 -11.61 8.62 6.02
CA VAL A 101 -11.66 9.98 6.56
C VAL A 101 -13.11 10.43 6.63
N THR A 102 -13.58 10.70 7.85
CA THR A 102 -14.92 11.20 8.11
C THR A 102 -14.85 12.71 8.37
N THR A 103 -15.69 13.44 7.66
CA THR A 103 -15.78 14.90 7.74
C THR A 103 -17.21 15.35 8.05
N GLY A 104 -17.36 16.60 8.46
CA GLY A 104 -18.66 17.24 8.64
C GLY A 104 -18.57 18.73 8.43
N ASP A 105 -19.70 19.34 8.07
CA ASP A 105 -19.78 20.79 7.89
C ASP A 105 -19.60 21.51 9.23
N ILE A 106 -18.84 22.60 9.19
CA ILE A 106 -18.45 23.39 10.36
C ILE A 106 -19.00 24.80 10.19
N THR A 107 -19.50 25.38 11.28
CA THR A 107 -19.80 26.82 11.34
C THR A 107 -18.78 27.49 12.24
N ALA A 108 -18.22 28.60 11.78
CA ALA A 108 -17.18 29.35 12.47
C ALA A 108 -17.39 30.86 12.29
N SER A 109 -16.84 31.66 13.19
CA SER A 109 -16.83 33.12 13.02
C SER A 109 -15.71 33.55 12.07
N ALA A 110 -15.85 34.71 11.45
CA ALA A 110 -14.81 35.26 10.59
C ALA A 110 -13.50 35.51 11.37
N GLY A 111 -12.36 35.14 10.78
CA GLY A 111 -11.03 35.27 11.40
C GLY A 111 -10.74 34.26 12.50
N GLN A 112 -11.55 33.22 12.66
CA GLN A 112 -11.31 32.13 13.59
C GLN A 112 -10.25 31.18 13.05
N SER A 113 -9.26 30.82 13.88
CA SER A 113 -8.29 29.77 13.56
C SER A 113 -8.77 28.42 14.08
N LEU A 114 -8.95 27.45 13.19
CA LEU A 114 -9.33 26.07 13.48
C LEU A 114 -8.13 25.15 13.30
N THR A 115 -7.81 24.32 14.27
CA THR A 115 -6.76 23.29 14.11
C THR A 115 -7.19 22.23 13.10
N ALA A 116 -6.30 21.77 12.21
CA ALA A 116 -6.69 20.78 11.20
C ALA A 116 -7.24 19.48 11.81
N SER A 117 -6.69 19.04 12.94
CA SER A 117 -7.12 17.84 13.65
C SER A 117 -8.55 17.91 14.21
N SER A 118 -9.17 19.11 14.28
CA SER A 118 -10.57 19.24 14.69
C SER A 118 -11.54 19.25 13.50
N LEU A 119 -11.05 19.21 12.25
CA LEU A 119 -11.88 19.31 11.05
C LEU A 119 -12.39 17.95 10.56
N PHE A 120 -11.76 16.85 10.97
CA PHE A 120 -12.06 15.50 10.49
C PHE A 120 -11.65 14.45 11.53
N THR A 121 -12.11 13.22 11.32
CA THR A 121 -11.60 12.02 12.01
C THR A 121 -11.14 10.99 11.00
N VAL A 122 -10.24 10.09 11.43
CA VAL A 122 -9.76 8.98 10.60
C VAL A 122 -9.90 7.68 11.36
N SER A 123 -10.34 6.64 10.67
CA SER A 123 -10.32 5.27 11.14
C SER A 123 -9.71 4.38 10.07
N ASP A 124 -8.99 3.36 10.50
CA ASP A 124 -8.41 2.35 9.64
C ASP A 124 -8.86 0.97 10.13
N ALA A 125 -9.28 0.08 9.22
CA ALA A 125 -9.85 -1.21 9.60
C ALA A 125 -8.78 -2.20 10.08
N ASP A 126 -7.54 -2.03 9.62
CA ASP A 126 -6.38 -2.85 9.99
C ASP A 126 -5.61 -2.24 11.18
N ASN A 127 -6.05 -1.06 11.65
CA ASN A 127 -5.38 -0.20 12.63
C ASN A 127 -4.00 0.26 12.17
N ASP A 128 -3.83 0.46 10.86
CA ASP A 128 -2.60 1.02 10.33
C ASP A 128 -2.43 2.48 10.75
N THR A 129 -1.18 2.86 11.00
CA THR A 129 -0.86 4.22 11.46
C THR A 129 -0.90 5.18 10.29
N ILE A 130 -1.72 6.24 10.39
CA ILE A 130 -1.71 7.30 9.37
C ILE A 130 -0.35 7.99 9.33
N THR A 131 0.28 8.00 8.17
CA THR A 131 1.64 8.53 7.95
C THR A 131 1.64 9.86 7.20
N LYS A 132 0.60 10.17 6.42
CA LYS A 132 0.47 11.46 5.71
C LYS A 132 -0.98 11.94 5.61
N TYR A 133 -1.11 13.25 5.40
CA TYR A 133 -2.35 13.90 5.00
C TYR A 133 -2.14 14.72 3.75
N GLN A 134 -3.23 14.86 3.00
CA GLN A 134 -3.35 15.89 1.99
C GLN A 134 -4.59 16.74 2.22
N PHE A 135 -4.43 18.05 2.06
CA PHE A 135 -5.50 19.03 2.10
C PHE A 135 -5.62 19.74 0.76
N TRP A 136 -6.84 20.06 0.38
CA TRP A 136 -7.13 20.81 -0.82
C TRP A 136 -8.26 21.81 -0.58
N ASP A 137 -7.98 23.08 -0.84
CA ASP A 137 -8.98 24.15 -0.83
C ASP A 137 -9.45 24.42 -2.25
N THR A 138 -10.74 24.16 -2.50
CA THR A 138 -11.36 24.38 -3.81
C THR A 138 -11.91 25.80 -3.98
N THR A 139 -11.96 26.59 -2.90
CA THR A 139 -12.51 27.95 -2.88
C THR A 139 -11.48 28.93 -3.40
N THR A 140 -11.86 29.83 -4.30
CA THR A 140 -10.94 30.84 -4.85
C THR A 140 -11.39 32.27 -4.57
N ASP A 141 -12.42 32.44 -3.76
CA ASP A 141 -12.89 33.76 -3.37
C ASP A 141 -11.81 34.43 -2.50
N PRO A 142 -11.27 35.61 -2.86
CA PRO A 142 -10.23 36.27 -2.09
C PRO A 142 -10.64 36.63 -0.65
N ILE A 143 -11.93 36.63 -0.32
CA ILE A 143 -12.43 36.87 1.04
C ILE A 143 -12.74 35.58 1.81
N SER A 144 -12.50 34.39 1.23
CA SER A 144 -12.63 33.11 1.92
C SER A 144 -11.41 32.82 2.80
N GLY A 145 -11.46 31.72 3.55
CA GLY A 145 -10.37 31.32 4.43
C GLY A 145 -9.13 30.80 3.70
N HIS A 146 -8.18 30.31 4.47
CA HIS A 146 -6.99 29.62 3.93
C HIS A 146 -6.36 28.70 4.95
N PHE A 147 -5.65 27.68 4.47
CA PHE A 147 -4.76 26.88 5.29
C PHE A 147 -3.49 27.67 5.65
N VAL A 148 -3.03 27.47 6.89
CA VAL A 148 -1.74 27.93 7.39
C VAL A 148 -0.97 26.69 7.86
N VAL A 149 0.22 26.48 7.29
CA VAL A 149 1.09 25.34 7.63
C VAL A 149 2.37 25.89 8.23
N ASN A 150 2.64 25.55 9.49
CA ASN A 150 3.81 26.04 10.24
C ASN A 150 3.94 27.59 10.16
N GLY A 151 2.81 28.29 10.31
CA GLY A 151 2.75 29.75 10.21
C GLY A 151 2.79 30.32 8.79
N VAL A 152 2.90 29.49 7.75
CA VAL A 152 2.95 29.92 6.33
C VAL A 152 1.59 29.73 5.68
N VAL A 153 1.01 30.82 5.19
CA VAL A 153 -0.23 30.82 4.41
C VAL A 153 -0.04 30.02 3.11
N GLN A 154 -0.97 29.09 2.86
CA GLN A 154 -1.03 28.32 1.61
C GLN A 154 -2.04 28.96 0.67
N ALA A 155 -1.69 29.04 -0.62
CA ALA A 155 -2.62 29.52 -1.63
C ALA A 155 -3.72 28.49 -1.89
N ALA A 156 -4.94 28.96 -2.16
CA ALA A 156 -6.02 28.11 -2.64
C ALA A 156 -5.60 27.35 -3.92
N ARG A 157 -6.29 26.24 -4.21
CA ARG A 157 -5.99 25.36 -5.37
C ARG A 157 -4.55 24.86 -5.42
N THR A 158 -3.92 24.72 -4.26
CA THR A 158 -2.58 24.15 -4.10
C THR A 158 -2.67 22.87 -3.28
N LEU A 159 -1.92 21.86 -3.70
CA LEU A 159 -1.83 20.60 -2.98
C LEU A 159 -0.96 20.79 -1.74
N ILE A 160 -1.54 20.55 -0.58
CA ILE A 160 -0.82 20.58 0.69
C ILE A 160 -0.66 19.13 1.14
N GLU A 161 0.53 18.55 0.94
CA GLU A 161 0.90 17.24 1.50
C GLU A 161 1.85 17.43 2.68
N LEU A 162 1.61 16.69 3.77
CA LEU A 162 2.49 16.70 4.93
C LEU A 162 2.51 15.34 5.65
N PRO A 163 3.60 15.04 6.38
CA PRO A 163 3.62 13.93 7.33
C PRO A 163 2.55 14.09 8.41
N ALA A 164 1.97 12.98 8.86
CA ALA A 164 0.97 12.99 9.93
C ALA A 164 1.52 13.55 11.26
N SER A 165 2.83 13.44 11.51
CA SER A 165 3.51 14.06 12.65
C SER A 165 3.36 15.58 12.69
N ASP A 166 3.17 16.20 11.53
CA ASP A 166 3.16 17.65 11.38
C ASP A 166 1.73 18.21 11.36
N LEU A 167 0.70 17.36 11.50
CA LEU A 167 -0.71 17.77 11.49
C LEU A 167 -1.01 18.85 12.54
N SER A 168 -0.31 18.81 13.68
CA SER A 168 -0.42 19.83 14.74
C SER A 168 0.01 21.23 14.32
N GLN A 169 0.77 21.36 13.22
CA GLN A 169 1.24 22.62 12.65
C GLN A 169 0.31 23.18 11.58
N VAL A 170 -0.82 22.51 11.31
CA VAL A 170 -1.79 22.94 10.30
C VAL A 170 -3.02 23.54 10.99
N SER A 171 -3.38 24.74 10.56
CA SER A 171 -4.66 25.36 10.89
C SER A 171 -5.36 25.88 9.63
N PHE A 172 -6.66 26.12 9.76
CA PHE A 172 -7.46 26.83 8.78
C PHE A 172 -7.92 28.14 9.40
N LEU A 173 -7.54 29.28 8.81
CA LEU A 173 -8.00 30.60 9.23
C LEU A 173 -9.21 30.96 8.38
N THR A 174 -10.37 31.14 9.01
CA THR A 174 -11.62 31.44 8.30
C THR A 174 -11.66 32.87 7.76
N GLY A 175 -12.21 33.02 6.56
CA GLY A 175 -12.44 34.32 5.92
C GLY A 175 -13.76 34.95 6.36
N SER A 176 -14.27 35.86 5.53
CA SER A 176 -15.61 36.44 5.66
C SER A 176 -16.67 35.73 4.80
N SER A 177 -16.24 34.82 3.92
CA SER A 177 -17.10 33.88 3.20
C SER A 177 -16.73 32.44 3.56
N GLY A 178 -17.64 31.50 3.30
CA GLY A 178 -17.38 30.09 3.52
C GLY A 178 -16.43 29.46 2.51
N ASP A 179 -15.97 28.25 2.84
CA ASP A 179 -14.99 27.49 2.08
C ASP A 179 -15.45 26.04 1.82
N MET A 180 -15.05 25.50 0.67
CA MET A 180 -15.18 24.10 0.27
C MET A 180 -13.81 23.43 0.30
N LEU A 181 -13.61 22.55 1.28
CA LEU A 181 -12.34 21.92 1.58
C LEU A 181 -12.43 20.41 1.38
N GLN A 182 -11.28 19.79 1.15
CA GLN A 182 -11.15 18.34 1.04
C GLN A 182 -9.92 17.86 1.79
N VAL A 183 -10.01 16.65 2.34
CA VAL A 183 -8.90 15.98 3.03
C VAL A 183 -8.87 14.50 2.66
N ARG A 184 -7.66 13.94 2.54
CA ARG A 184 -7.44 12.49 2.51
C ARG A 184 -6.25 12.11 3.38
N ALA A 185 -6.25 10.86 3.84
CA ALA A 185 -5.23 10.28 4.71
C ALA A 185 -4.51 9.13 3.99
N PHE A 186 -3.26 8.88 4.37
CA PHE A 186 -2.44 7.76 3.88
C PHE A 186 -1.98 6.91 5.07
N ASP A 187 -2.27 5.62 5.04
CA ASP A 187 -1.94 4.64 6.10
C ASP A 187 -0.50 4.08 6.01
N GLY A 188 0.25 4.42 4.95
CA GLY A 188 1.56 3.83 4.65
C GLY A 188 1.56 2.89 3.44
N ALA A 189 0.38 2.43 3.01
CA ALA A 189 0.16 1.56 1.86
C ALA A 189 -0.83 2.16 0.85
N SER A 190 -1.95 2.73 1.31
CA SER A 190 -3.07 3.23 0.51
C SER A 190 -3.56 4.60 0.98
N TRP A 191 -4.05 5.40 0.03
CA TRP A 191 -4.78 6.64 0.33
C TRP A 191 -6.26 6.36 0.53
N SER A 192 -6.93 7.12 1.41
CA SER A 192 -8.39 7.05 1.61
C SER A 192 -9.22 7.37 0.36
N ALA A 193 -8.61 8.04 -0.62
CA ALA A 193 -9.18 8.32 -1.93
C ALA A 193 -8.07 8.42 -2.98
N ALA A 194 -8.32 7.93 -4.19
CA ALA A 194 -7.39 8.03 -5.32
C ALA A 194 -7.28 9.47 -5.87
N ASP A 195 -6.21 9.78 -6.60
CA ASP A 195 -5.95 11.12 -7.16
C ASP A 195 -7.07 11.60 -8.10
N SER A 196 -7.73 10.68 -8.79
CA SER A 196 -8.82 10.96 -9.73
C SER A 196 -10.20 11.03 -9.07
N ALA A 197 -10.29 10.80 -7.76
CA ALA A 197 -11.53 10.82 -7.02
C ALA A 197 -11.68 12.13 -6.23
N VAL A 198 -12.93 12.48 -5.91
CA VAL A 198 -13.20 13.50 -4.89
C VAL A 198 -12.77 12.93 -3.53
N TRP A 199 -11.93 13.64 -2.79
CA TRP A 199 -11.54 13.24 -1.44
C TRP A 199 -12.62 13.66 -0.43
N SER A 200 -12.51 13.24 0.84
CA SER A 200 -13.52 13.53 1.85
C SER A 200 -13.79 15.04 1.97
N PRO A 201 -14.94 15.53 1.48
CA PRO A 201 -15.21 16.96 1.38
C PRO A 201 -15.90 17.47 2.64
N PHE A 202 -15.77 18.76 2.91
CA PHE A 202 -16.54 19.45 3.93
C PHE A 202 -16.61 20.93 3.66
N HIS A 203 -17.62 21.58 4.25
CA HIS A 203 -17.79 23.01 4.16
C HIS A 203 -17.51 23.69 5.49
N ILE A 204 -16.86 24.85 5.42
CA ILE A 204 -16.83 25.79 6.54
C ILE A 204 -17.75 26.95 6.18
N ALA A 205 -18.86 27.08 6.89
CA ALA A 205 -19.73 28.24 6.81
C ALA A 205 -19.24 29.32 7.79
N VAL A 206 -19.31 30.58 7.36
CA VAL A 206 -18.94 31.73 8.19
C VAL A 206 -20.20 32.48 8.63
N SER A 207 -20.33 32.74 9.93
CA SER A 207 -21.45 33.46 10.56
C SER A 207 -21.00 34.57 11.51
#